data_AF-A0A3D4FJN7-F1
#
_entry.id   AF-A0A3D4FJN7-F1
#
_cell.length_a   1.000
_cell.length_b   1.000
_cell.length_c   1.000
_cell.angle_alpha   90.00
_cell.angle_beta   90.00
_cell.angle_gamma   90.00
#
_symmetry.space_group_name_H-M   'P 1'
#
loop_
_entity.id
_entity.type
_entity.pdbx_description
1 polymer ?
#
loop_
_entity_poly.entity_id
_entity_poly.type
_entity_poly.pdbx_seq_one_letter_code
_entity_poly.pdbx_strand_id
1 'polypeptide(L)'
;GKDENMQNQAFSYESAHDLLVITCITDNKLGQFVFPKEILLKKKILRTCLQKGKIAMRVYPIWDITISNQAIKTQKWQLPYFIDLSNSEELPIDKLTNLYS
;
A
#
# COMPACT_ATOMS: atom_id res chain seq x y z
N GLY A 1 -6.17 -8.28 11.21
CA GLY A 1 -6.56 -8.40 12.62
C GLY A 1 -6.95 -9.83 12.95
N LYS A 2 -7.24 -10.11 14.22
CA LYS A 2 -7.91 -11.36 14.61
C LYS A 2 -9.39 -11.11 14.87
N ASP A 3 -10.24 -12.11 14.63
CA ASP A 3 -11.63 -12.07 15.07
C ASP A 3 -11.76 -12.55 16.53
N GLU A 4 -12.99 -12.59 17.03
CA GLU A 4 -13.34 -13.09 18.37
C GLU A 4 -12.91 -14.55 18.59
N ASN A 5 -12.75 -15.32 17.51
CA ASN A 5 -12.30 -16.71 17.52
C ASN A 5 -10.79 -16.86 17.26
N MET A 6 -10.02 -15.76 17.35
CA MET A 6 -8.58 -15.71 17.14
C MET A 6 -8.10 -16.08 15.72
N GLN A 7 -9.00 -16.08 14.74
CA GLN A 7 -8.70 -16.36 13.34
C GLN A 7 -8.25 -15.10 12.59
N ASN A 8 -7.36 -15.27 11.62
CA ASN A 8 -6.84 -14.16 10.83
C ASN A 8 -7.92 -13.61 9.88
N GLN A 9 -8.18 -12.31 10.01
CA GLN A 9 -9.13 -11.58 9.18
C GLN A 9 -8.54 -10.28 8.63
N ALA A 10 -9.08 -9.81 7.51
CA ALA A 10 -8.74 -8.50 6.98
C ALA A 10 -9.12 -7.42 8.01
N PHE A 11 -8.44 -6.27 7.97
CA PHE A 11 -8.86 -5.13 8.78
C PHE A 11 -10.18 -4.57 8.22
N SER A 12 -11.10 -4.15 9.09
CA SER A 12 -12.32 -3.49 8.62
C SER A 12 -12.02 -2.06 8.23
N TYR A 13 -12.86 -1.50 7.35
CA TYR A 13 -12.74 -0.11 6.95
C TYR A 13 -12.96 0.83 8.12
N GLU A 14 -13.91 0.50 9.01
CA GLU A 14 -14.30 1.33 10.16
C GLU A 14 -13.20 1.40 11.22
N SER A 15 -12.38 0.34 11.34
CA SER A 15 -11.29 0.27 12.32
C SER A 15 -9.91 0.54 11.71
N ALA A 16 -9.83 0.81 10.41
CA ALA A 16 -8.56 1.08 9.75
C ALA A 16 -8.14 2.54 10.01
N HIS A 17 -6.83 2.75 10.19
CA HIS A 17 -6.25 4.08 10.17
C HIS A 17 -6.40 4.72 8.77
N ASP A 18 -6.34 6.04 8.70
CA ASP A 18 -6.50 6.79 7.45
C ASP A 18 -5.42 6.46 6.43
N LEU A 19 -4.21 6.12 6.89
CA LEU A 19 -3.08 5.75 6.04
C LEU A 19 -2.52 4.38 6.42
N LEU A 20 -2.14 3.60 5.40
CA LEU A 20 -1.25 2.44 5.53
C LEU A 20 0.08 2.79 4.87
N VAL A 21 1.14 2.85 5.68
CA VAL A 21 2.51 3.09 5.21
C VAL A 21 3.27 1.77 5.14
N ILE A 22 3.90 1.49 4.00
CA ILE A 22 4.74 0.31 3.79
C ILE A 22 6.10 0.77 3.30
N THR A 23 7.15 0.51 4.08
CA THR A 23 8.53 0.79 3.68
C THR A 23 9.11 -0.41 2.93
N CYS A 24 9.73 -0.14 1.77
CA CYS A 24 10.43 -1.11 0.95
C CYS A 24 11.92 -0.76 0.97
N ILE A 25 12.76 -1.75 1.31
CA ILE A 25 14.22 -1.59 1.42
C ILE A 25 14.87 -2.74 0.66
N THR A 26 15.74 -2.44 -0.29
CA THR A 26 16.53 -3.45 -1.02
C THR A 26 17.83 -2.83 -1.51
N ASP A 27 18.96 -3.37 -1.09
CA ASP A 27 20.30 -2.83 -1.36
C ASP A 27 20.36 -1.32 -1.03
N ASN A 28 20.70 -0.49 -2.02
CA ASN A 28 20.75 0.98 -1.92
C ASN A 28 19.41 1.65 -2.25
N LYS A 29 18.30 0.89 -2.31
CA LYS A 29 16.96 1.42 -2.62
C LYS A 29 16.12 1.51 -1.36
N LEU A 30 15.53 2.68 -1.15
CA LEU A 30 14.60 2.97 -0.07
C LEU A 30 13.38 3.64 -0.66
N GLY A 31 12.19 3.22 -0.27
CA GLY A 31 10.97 3.87 -0.70
C GLY A 31 9.80 3.48 0.16
N GLN A 32 8.71 4.22 0.01
CA GLN A 32 7.50 4.03 0.79
C GLN A 32 6.28 4.03 -0.10
N PHE A 33 5.36 3.13 0.19
CA PHE A 33 3.97 3.29 -0.21
C PHE A 33 3.19 3.95 0.92
N VAL A 34 2.36 4.92 0.57
CA VAL A 34 1.45 5.59 1.51
C VAL A 34 0.05 5.49 0.92
N PHE A 35 -0.73 4.51 1.39
CA PHE A 35 -2.06 4.24 0.86
C PHE A 35 -3.15 4.85 1.74
N PRO A 36 -4.00 5.75 1.19
CA PRO A 36 -5.23 6.16 1.85
C PRO A 36 -6.20 4.99 2.01
N LYS A 37 -6.93 4.94 3.14
CA LYS A 37 -7.90 3.87 3.43
C LYS A 37 -8.97 3.73 2.34
N GLU A 38 -9.35 4.82 1.68
CA GLU A 38 -10.33 4.86 0.57
C GLU A 38 -9.84 4.03 -0.63
N ILE A 39 -8.55 4.09 -0.92
CA ILE A 39 -7.93 3.31 -1.99
C ILE A 39 -7.83 1.84 -1.60
N LEU A 40 -7.51 1.54 -0.34
CA LEU A 40 -7.52 0.17 0.16
C LEU A 40 -8.93 -0.43 0.11
N LEU A 41 -9.96 0.35 0.40
CA LEU A 41 -11.36 -0.04 0.25
C LEU A 41 -11.70 -0.32 -1.23
N LYS A 42 -11.38 0.63 -2.13
CA LYS A 42 -11.63 0.51 -3.57
C LYS A 42 -10.93 -0.70 -4.20
N LYS A 43 -9.76 -1.07 -3.69
CA LYS A 43 -9.00 -2.25 -4.12
C LYS A 43 -9.39 -3.54 -3.40
N LYS A 44 -10.46 -3.51 -2.61
CA LYS A 44 -11.04 -4.64 -1.85
C LYS A 44 -10.04 -5.28 -0.88
N ILE A 45 -9.16 -4.46 -0.29
CA ILE A 45 -8.19 -4.90 0.72
C ILE A 45 -8.83 -4.84 2.11
N LEU A 46 -9.54 -3.75 2.43
CA LEU A 46 -10.27 -3.64 3.70
C LEU A 46 -11.60 -4.37 3.64
N ARG A 47 -12.01 -4.95 4.78
CA ARG A 47 -13.32 -5.58 4.96
C ARG A 47 -14.40 -4.52 5.18
N THR A 48 -15.60 -4.77 4.68
CA THR A 48 -16.84 -4.10 5.10
C THR A 48 -17.92 -5.15 5.32
N CYS A 49 -19.14 -4.75 5.68
CA CYS A 49 -20.29 -5.66 5.68
C CYS A 49 -20.60 -6.30 4.31
N LEU A 50 -20.16 -5.67 3.21
CA LEU A 50 -20.40 -6.14 1.84
C LEU A 50 -19.19 -6.86 1.21
N GLN A 51 -18.00 -6.77 1.80
CA GLN A 51 -16.78 -7.38 1.23
C GLN A 51 -15.85 -7.95 2.30
N LYS A 52 -15.33 -9.16 2.09
CA LYS A 52 -14.43 -9.85 3.04
C LYS A 52 -13.07 -9.18 3.23
N GLY A 53 -12.58 -8.44 2.24
CA GLY A 53 -11.23 -7.87 2.23
C GLY A 53 -10.12 -8.91 1.97
N LYS A 54 -8.87 -8.47 2.06
CA LYS A 54 -7.66 -9.29 1.92
C LYS A 54 -6.82 -9.21 3.18
N ILE A 55 -6.30 -10.36 3.61
CA ILE A 55 -5.37 -10.45 4.74
C ILE A 55 -3.92 -10.11 4.36
N ALA A 56 -3.59 -10.23 3.08
CA ALA A 56 -2.26 -9.99 2.54
C ALA A 56 -2.37 -9.37 1.14
N MET A 57 -1.39 -8.55 0.81
CA MET A 57 -1.20 -8.03 -0.53
C MET A 57 0.30 -7.94 -0.84
N ARG A 58 0.63 -7.98 -2.13
CA ARG A 58 1.97 -7.66 -2.62
C ARG A 58 2.01 -6.18 -3.02
N VAL A 59 3.13 -5.52 -2.76
CA VAL A 59 3.45 -4.20 -3.29
C VAL A 59 4.62 -4.34 -4.25
N TYR A 60 4.65 -3.49 -5.28
CA TYR A 60 5.68 -3.51 -6.32
C TYR A 60 6.27 -2.10 -6.46
N PRO A 61 7.38 -1.78 -5.77
CA PRO A 61 8.12 -0.54 -5.98
C PRO A 61 8.44 -0.27 -7.44
N ILE A 62 8.83 0.97 -7.77
CA ILE A 62 9.12 1.35 -9.16
C ILE A 62 10.28 0.56 -9.78
N TRP A 63 11.19 0.06 -8.95
CA TRP A 63 12.34 -0.74 -9.37
C TRP A 63 12.04 -2.23 -9.55
N ASP A 64 10.85 -2.71 -9.16
CA ASP A 64 10.48 -4.10 -9.38
C ASP A 64 10.03 -4.32 -10.83
N ILE A 65 10.58 -5.33 -11.48
CA ILE A 65 10.15 -5.76 -12.81
C ILE A 65 8.96 -6.71 -12.67
N THR A 66 7.79 -6.31 -13.17
CA THR A 66 6.58 -7.14 -13.14
C THR A 66 6.33 -7.81 -14.49
N ILE A 67 6.20 -9.14 -14.49
CA ILE A 67 6.07 -9.94 -15.74
C ILE A 67 4.65 -10.44 -16.02
N SER A 68 3.81 -10.59 -14.99
CA SER A 68 2.45 -11.09 -15.16
C SER A 68 1.46 -9.93 -15.34
N ASN A 69 0.43 -10.14 -16.16
CA ASN A 69 -0.63 -9.14 -16.37
C ASN A 69 -1.27 -8.67 -15.05
N GLN A 70 -1.37 -9.57 -14.05
CA GLN A 70 -1.88 -9.22 -12.74
C GLN A 70 -0.91 -8.35 -11.94
N ALA A 71 0.39 -8.67 -11.96
CA ALA A 71 1.42 -7.88 -11.28
C ALA A 71 1.57 -6.49 -11.90
N ILE A 72 1.59 -6.39 -13.23
CA ILE A 72 1.67 -5.12 -13.98
C ILE A 72 0.48 -4.21 -13.62
N LYS A 73 -0.74 -4.75 -13.67
CA LYS A 73 -1.94 -4.00 -13.25
C LYS A 73 -1.88 -3.58 -11.79
N THR A 74 -1.26 -4.39 -10.93
CA THR A 74 -1.12 -4.11 -9.51
C THR A 74 -0.13 -2.97 -9.27
N GLN A 75 1.08 -3.08 -9.82
CA GLN A 75 2.09 -2.02 -9.78
C GLN A 75 1.55 -0.71 -10.32
N LYS A 76 0.86 -0.71 -11.47
CA LYS A 76 0.29 0.50 -12.08
C LYS A 76 -0.61 1.30 -11.14
N TRP A 77 -1.46 0.65 -10.33
CA TRP A 77 -2.30 1.40 -9.39
C TRP A 77 -1.58 1.76 -8.10
N GLN A 78 -0.48 1.07 -7.76
CA GLN A 78 0.29 1.33 -6.54
C GLN A 78 1.27 2.49 -6.70
N LEU A 79 1.90 2.65 -7.87
CA LEU A 79 2.93 3.67 -8.13
C LEU A 79 2.51 5.13 -7.86
N PRO A 80 1.24 5.55 -8.07
CA PRO A 80 0.80 6.87 -7.65
C PRO A 80 0.98 7.14 -6.15
N TYR A 81 0.96 6.09 -5.34
CA TYR A 81 1.11 6.12 -3.87
C TYR A 81 2.53 5.78 -3.41
N PHE A 82 3.47 5.62 -4.35
CA PHE A 82 4.86 5.26 -4.07
C PHE A 82 5.76 6.49 -4.10
N ILE A 83 6.70 6.56 -3.17
CA ILE A 83 7.79 7.53 -3.19
C ILE A 83 9.14 6.83 -3.09
N ASP A 84 10.05 7.21 -3.98
CA ASP A 84 11.45 6.82 -3.92
C ASP A 84 12.19 7.77 -2.98
N LEU A 85 12.88 7.21 -2.00
CA LEU A 85 13.64 7.90 -0.96
C LEU A 85 15.12 7.46 -1.00
N SER A 86 15.54 6.79 -2.08
CA SER A 86 16.91 6.28 -2.23
C SER A 86 17.93 7.41 -2.35
N ASN A 87 17.51 8.58 -2.85
CA ASN A 87 18.33 9.78 -2.92
C ASN A 87 17.82 10.85 -1.94
N SER A 88 18.56 11.09 -0.86
CA SER A 88 18.22 12.10 0.14
C SER A 88 18.39 13.54 -0.34
N GLU A 89 19.15 13.78 -1.40
CA GLU A 89 19.39 15.11 -1.96
C GLU A 89 18.25 15.57 -2.89
N GLU A 90 17.45 14.63 -3.40
CA GLU A 90 16.37 14.88 -4.36
C GLU A 90 15.01 14.40 -3.85
N LEU A 91 14.75 14.61 -2.55
CA LEU A 91 13.46 14.22 -1.97
C LEU A 91 12.31 15.03 -2.59
N PRO A 92 11.28 14.39 -3.17
CA PRO A 92 10.18 15.10 -3.79
C PRO A 92 9.18 15.54 -2.71
N ILE A 93 9.51 16.64 -2.01
CA ILE A 93 8.77 17.15 -0.85
C ILE A 93 7.29 17.38 -1.15
N ASP A 94 6.94 17.98 -2.30
CA ASP A 94 5.54 18.21 -2.67
C ASP A 94 4.75 16.90 -2.73
N LYS A 95 5.39 15.82 -3.22
CA LYS A 95 4.77 14.50 -3.28
C LYS A 95 4.64 13.88 -1.88
N LEU A 96 5.65 14.04 -1.01
CA LEU A 96 5.55 13.63 0.40
C LEU A 96 4.37 14.30 1.08
N THR A 97 4.29 15.62 0.99
CA THR A 97 3.22 16.39 1.63
C THR A 97 1.86 15.92 1.12
N ASN A 98 1.68 15.74 -0.18
CA ASN A 98 0.41 15.25 -0.74
C ASN A 98 0.04 13.81 -0.31
N LEU A 99 1.03 12.94 -0.07
CA LEU A 99 0.78 11.56 0.36
C LEU A 99 0.43 11.44 1.84
N TYR A 100 0.94 12.36 2.67
CA TYR A 100 0.77 12.35 4.13
C TYR A 100 -0.23 13.40 4.67
N SER A 101 -0.81 14.24 3.80
CA SER A 101 -1.90 15.16 4.14
C SER A 101 -3.24 14.44 4.17
#